data_AF-A0A662A9L3-F1
#
_entry.id   AF-A0A662A9L3-F1
#
_cell.length_a   1.000
_cell.length_b   1.000
_cell.length_c   1.000
_cell.angle_alpha   90.00
_cell.angle_beta   90.00
_cell.angle_gamma   90.00
#
_symmetry.space_group_name_H-M   'P 1'
#
loop_
_entity.id
_entity.type
_entity.pdbx_description
1 polymer ?
#
loop_
_entity_poly.entity_id
_entity_poly.type
_entity_poly.pdbx_seq_one_letter_code
_entity_poly.pdbx_strand_id
1 'polypeptide(L)'
;MSVDFTDKECQYNSRKKLFGLCDDQYPLSIPAYIDENNGSKWIAVVVNENRFHVIFTAIDKCIEIKKENGKMAKRCDGVLSYDDTIVFVELKERGASGNQWVIDAEKQLRETLAFFEKEDIAKTFHHKKAYISNRMHPKFKVSQTRRMNHFFETTGYILRIENRIYL
;
A
#
# COMPACT_ATOMS: atom_id res chain seq x y z
N MET A 1 -19.14 -11.60 0.82
CA MET A 1 -18.12 -12.23 1.69
C MET A 1 -17.36 -11.12 2.35
N SER A 2 -17.18 -11.18 3.67
CA SER A 2 -16.36 -10.23 4.41
C SER A 2 -14.88 -10.62 4.29
N VAL A 3 -14.00 -9.63 4.19
CA VAL A 3 -12.55 -9.77 4.14
C VAL A 3 -11.96 -9.22 5.43
N ASP A 4 -11.17 -10.01 6.15
CA ASP A 4 -10.52 -9.56 7.37
C ASP A 4 -9.21 -8.82 7.06
N PHE A 5 -9.27 -7.49 6.99
CA PHE A 5 -8.08 -6.61 6.84
C PHE A 5 -7.29 -6.41 8.15
N THR A 6 -7.66 -7.13 9.21
CA THR A 6 -7.04 -7.05 10.54
C THR A 6 -6.43 -8.37 11.01
N ASP A 7 -6.25 -9.33 10.11
CA ASP A 7 -5.61 -10.59 10.41
C ASP A 7 -4.22 -10.37 11.00
N LYS A 8 -4.04 -10.77 12.26
CA LYS A 8 -2.81 -10.55 13.04
C LYS A 8 -1.63 -11.33 12.50
N GLU A 9 -1.85 -12.45 11.81
CA GLU A 9 -0.78 -13.22 11.19
C GLU A 9 -0.17 -12.48 9.99
N CYS A 10 -0.91 -11.52 9.43
CA CYS A 10 -0.45 -10.66 8.34
C CYS A 10 0.13 -9.31 8.82
N GLN A 11 0.22 -9.08 10.13
CA GLN A 11 0.58 -7.78 10.70
C GLN A 11 2.03 -7.69 11.19
N TYR A 12 2.64 -6.56 10.86
CA TYR A 12 3.91 -6.09 11.40
C TYR A 12 3.65 -4.77 12.12
N ASN A 13 4.49 -4.42 13.10
CA ASN A 13 4.37 -3.15 13.81
C ASN A 13 5.71 -2.44 13.93
N SER A 14 5.66 -1.11 13.94
CA SER A 14 6.83 -0.26 14.18
C SER A 14 6.47 1.04 14.89
N ARG A 15 7.42 1.54 15.68
CA ARG A 15 7.44 2.91 16.24
C ARG A 15 8.74 3.65 15.89
N LYS A 16 9.55 3.10 14.98
CA LYS A 16 10.80 3.75 14.57
C LYS A 16 10.47 5.01 13.78
N LYS A 17 11.36 6.00 13.88
CA LYS A 17 11.25 7.23 13.10
C LYS A 17 11.36 6.99 11.59
N LEU A 18 12.07 5.93 11.22
CA LEU A 18 12.33 5.56 9.85
C LEU A 18 12.34 4.04 9.76
N PHE A 19 11.59 3.49 8.81
CA PHE A 19 11.62 2.07 8.47
C PHE A 19 11.23 1.88 7.00
N GLY A 20 11.48 0.70 6.46
CA GLY A 20 11.18 0.34 5.09
C GLY A 20 9.98 -0.57 4.96
N LEU A 21 9.35 -0.50 3.79
CA LEU A 21 8.49 -1.57 3.28
C LEU A 21 9.23 -2.30 2.16
N CYS A 22 9.25 -3.62 2.28
CA CYS A 22 9.92 -4.53 1.36
C CYS A 22 8.90 -5.50 0.75
N ASP A 23 9.13 -5.91 -0.49
CA ASP A 23 8.46 -7.04 -1.14
C ASP A 23 9.54 -7.82 -1.89
N ASP A 24 9.99 -8.92 -1.29
CA ASP A 24 11.08 -9.70 -1.84
C ASP A 24 10.56 -10.51 -3.04
N GLN A 25 11.30 -10.45 -4.17
CA GLN A 25 10.93 -11.18 -5.38
C GLN A 25 11.16 -12.69 -5.26
N TYR A 26 11.90 -13.16 -4.24
CA TYR A 26 12.14 -14.57 -4.02
C TYR A 26 12.32 -14.91 -2.53
N PRO A 27 11.69 -15.99 -2.03
CA PRO A 27 10.66 -16.78 -2.70
C PRO A 27 9.37 -15.98 -2.94
N LEU A 28 8.70 -16.24 -4.07
CA LEU A 28 7.51 -15.50 -4.54
C LEU A 28 6.30 -15.55 -3.60
N SER A 29 6.31 -16.42 -2.60
CA SER A 29 5.24 -16.58 -1.62
C SER A 29 5.35 -15.68 -0.40
N ILE A 30 6.47 -14.97 -0.21
CA ILE A 30 6.65 -14.11 0.96
C ILE A 30 5.83 -12.84 0.76
N PRO A 31 4.92 -12.51 1.70
CA PRO A 31 4.17 -11.26 1.68
C PRO A 31 5.09 -10.07 1.94
N ALA A 32 4.64 -8.87 1.57
CA ALA A 32 5.35 -7.65 1.93
C ALA A 32 5.51 -7.52 3.46
N TYR A 33 6.55 -6.81 3.90
CA TYR A 33 6.90 -6.72 5.32
C TYR A 33 7.57 -5.39 5.70
N ILE A 34 7.60 -5.09 7.00
CA ILE A 34 8.40 -4.00 7.58
C ILE A 34 9.83 -4.46 7.79
N ASP A 35 10.80 -3.64 7.38
CA ASP A 35 12.19 -3.78 7.78
C ASP A 35 12.71 -2.49 8.45
N GLU A 36 13.21 -2.62 9.67
CA GLU A 36 13.76 -1.50 10.45
C GLU A 36 15.29 -1.37 10.35
N ASN A 37 15.96 -2.35 9.73
CA ASN A 37 17.42 -2.49 9.85
C ASN A 37 18.15 -2.31 8.51
N ASN A 38 17.65 -2.87 7.41
CA ASN A 38 18.38 -2.93 6.15
C ASN A 38 17.79 -2.02 5.05
N GLY A 39 18.17 -0.74 5.11
CA GLY A 39 17.79 0.27 4.13
C GLY A 39 18.06 -0.08 2.66
N SER A 40 18.98 -1.01 2.38
CA SER A 40 19.30 -1.41 1.01
C SER A 40 18.20 -2.21 0.30
N LYS A 41 17.19 -2.68 1.03
CA LYS A 41 16.05 -3.44 0.47
C LYS A 41 14.76 -2.64 0.36
N TRP A 42 14.71 -1.46 0.98
CA TRP A 42 13.48 -0.71 1.13
C TRP A 42 12.95 -0.23 -0.22
N ILE A 43 11.74 -0.68 -0.57
CA ILE A 43 11.04 -0.22 -1.76
C ILE A 43 10.37 1.12 -1.46
N ALA A 44 9.66 1.19 -0.34
CA ALA A 44 9.16 2.44 0.24
C ALA A 44 9.88 2.73 1.56
N VAL A 45 10.05 4.01 1.86
CA VAL A 45 10.60 4.50 3.13
C VAL A 45 9.49 5.22 3.88
N VAL A 46 9.15 4.71 5.04
CA VAL A 46 8.16 5.32 5.94
C VAL A 46 8.87 6.26 6.90
N VAL A 47 8.49 7.53 6.86
CA VAL A 47 8.98 8.59 7.74
C VAL A 47 7.92 8.83 8.81
N ASN A 48 8.20 8.35 10.02
CA ASN A 48 7.32 8.38 11.18
C ASN A 48 7.93 9.26 12.28
N GLU A 49 8.15 10.55 12.00
CA GLU A 49 8.85 11.47 12.92
C GLU A 49 8.21 11.53 14.31
N ASN A 50 6.87 11.44 14.35
CA ASN A 50 6.06 11.46 15.57
C ASN A 50 6.02 10.12 16.31
N ARG A 51 6.64 9.06 15.76
CA ARG A 51 6.70 7.72 16.35
C ARG A 51 5.32 7.13 16.68
N PHE A 52 4.35 7.33 15.77
CA PHE A 52 3.07 6.64 15.81
C PHE A 52 3.28 5.13 15.98
N HIS A 53 2.36 4.46 16.66
CA HIS A 53 2.28 3.01 16.60
C HIS A 53 1.69 2.63 15.24
N VAL A 54 2.56 2.24 14.31
CA VAL A 54 2.16 1.88 12.96
C VAL A 54 1.96 0.38 12.88
N ILE A 55 0.81 -0.04 12.35
CA ILE A 55 0.55 -1.41 11.96
C ILE A 55 0.65 -1.47 10.43
N PHE A 56 1.41 -2.42 9.92
CA PHE A 56 1.42 -2.76 8.50
C PHE A 56 0.77 -4.13 8.34
N THR A 57 -0.36 -4.20 7.66
CA THR A 57 -0.99 -5.45 7.27
C THR A 57 -0.59 -5.78 5.84
N ALA A 58 0.09 -6.90 5.63
CA ALA A 58 0.34 -7.41 4.29
C ALA A 58 -0.96 -7.91 3.66
N ILE A 59 -1.24 -7.52 2.41
CA ILE A 59 -2.48 -7.89 1.72
C ILE A 59 -2.18 -8.94 0.65
N ASP A 60 -1.31 -8.66 -0.32
CA ASP A 60 -0.94 -9.66 -1.31
C ASP A 60 -0.14 -10.79 -0.65
N LYS A 61 -0.38 -12.02 -1.14
CA LYS A 61 0.18 -13.29 -0.61
C LYS A 61 -0.16 -13.61 0.87
N CYS A 62 -0.93 -12.76 1.57
CA CYS A 62 -1.35 -13.01 2.95
C CYS A 62 -2.88 -13.11 3.10
N ILE A 63 -3.64 -12.16 2.54
CA ILE A 63 -5.11 -12.11 2.70
C ILE A 63 -5.81 -12.61 1.44
N GLU A 64 -6.71 -13.58 1.59
CA GLU A 64 -7.53 -14.06 0.49
C GLU A 64 -8.69 -13.12 0.18
N ILE A 65 -8.62 -12.45 -0.98
CA ILE A 65 -9.71 -11.61 -1.49
C ILE A 65 -10.23 -12.25 -2.77
N LYS A 66 -11.48 -12.74 -2.75
CA LYS A 66 -12.13 -13.40 -3.89
C LYS A 66 -13.29 -12.58 -4.42
N LYS A 67 -13.40 -12.54 -5.75
CA LYS A 67 -14.55 -12.00 -6.47
C LYS A 67 -15.74 -12.94 -6.32
N GLU A 68 -16.93 -12.46 -6.69
CA GLU A 68 -18.16 -13.27 -6.70
C GLU A 68 -18.05 -14.55 -7.54
N ASN A 69 -17.25 -14.52 -8.62
CA ASN A 69 -16.98 -15.68 -9.46
C ASN A 69 -15.92 -16.65 -8.90
N GLY A 70 -15.50 -16.46 -7.65
CA GLY A 70 -14.51 -17.30 -6.96
C GLY A 70 -13.05 -17.04 -7.36
N LYS A 71 -12.77 -16.20 -8.36
CA LYS A 71 -11.40 -15.85 -8.75
C LYS A 71 -10.77 -14.88 -7.76
N MET A 72 -9.46 -14.99 -7.58
CA MET A 72 -8.69 -14.02 -6.79
C MET A 72 -8.83 -12.61 -7.37
N ALA A 73 -9.11 -11.66 -6.50
CA ALA A 73 -9.07 -10.24 -6.83
C ALA A 73 -7.62 -9.79 -6.97
N LYS A 74 -7.41 -8.70 -7.73
CA LYS A 74 -6.14 -7.99 -7.64
C LYS A 74 -6.04 -7.34 -6.26
N ARG A 75 -4.83 -7.39 -5.71
CA ARG A 75 -4.49 -6.86 -4.40
C ARG A 75 -3.30 -5.94 -4.51
N CYS A 76 -3.26 -4.91 -3.67
CA CYS A 76 -2.02 -4.21 -3.39
C CYS A 76 -1.16 -4.99 -2.40
N ASP A 77 0.09 -4.58 -2.23
CA ASP A 77 1.04 -5.32 -1.40
C ASP A 77 0.71 -5.23 0.09
N GLY A 78 0.27 -4.06 0.57
CA GLY A 78 -0.03 -3.89 1.97
C GLY A 78 -0.79 -2.61 2.32
N VAL A 79 -1.10 -2.46 3.60
CA VAL A 79 -1.76 -1.28 4.16
C VAL A 79 -1.11 -0.89 5.49
N LEU A 80 -0.78 0.39 5.65
CA LEU A 80 -0.37 0.96 6.93
C LEU A 80 -1.59 1.56 7.63
N SER A 81 -1.70 1.38 8.93
CA SER A 81 -2.67 2.07 9.78
C SER A 81 -1.99 2.64 11.03
N TYR A 82 -2.43 3.83 11.43
CA TYR A 82 -2.04 4.51 12.65
C TYR A 82 -3.11 5.54 12.99
N ASP A 83 -3.43 5.70 14.27
CA ASP A 83 -4.52 6.57 14.73
C ASP A 83 -5.81 6.38 13.90
N ASP A 84 -6.33 7.43 13.26
CA ASP A 84 -7.48 7.40 12.34
C ASP A 84 -7.06 7.50 10.85
N THR A 85 -5.79 7.18 10.55
CA THR A 85 -5.22 7.20 9.21
C THR A 85 -4.96 5.79 8.67
N ILE A 86 -5.29 5.60 7.39
CA ILE A 86 -4.98 4.39 6.62
C ILE A 86 -4.28 4.75 5.30
N VAL A 87 -3.26 3.97 4.96
CA VAL A 87 -2.42 4.17 3.77
C VAL A 87 -2.25 2.87 3.02
N PHE A 88 -2.93 2.71 1.89
CA PHE A 88 -2.73 1.55 1.00
C PHE A 88 -1.46 1.74 0.19
N VAL A 89 -0.66 0.68 0.05
CA VAL A 89 0.66 0.76 -0.60
C VAL A 89 0.79 -0.33 -1.65
N GLU A 90 1.16 0.10 -2.86
CA GLU A 90 1.69 -0.74 -3.91
C GLU A 90 3.20 -0.49 -4.05
N LEU A 91 3.99 -1.54 -3.97
CA LEU A 91 5.44 -1.57 -4.03
C LEU A 91 5.89 -2.07 -5.42
N LYS A 92 6.84 -1.37 -6.02
CA LYS A 92 7.44 -1.76 -7.31
C LYS A 92 8.96 -1.62 -7.26
N GLU A 93 9.64 -2.57 -7.87
CA GLU A 93 11.09 -2.51 -8.11
C GLU A 93 11.34 -2.74 -9.60
N ARG A 94 11.03 -1.72 -10.42
CA ARG A 94 11.14 -1.82 -11.89
C ARG A 94 11.71 -0.56 -12.52
N GLY A 95 12.68 -0.75 -13.43
CA GLY A 95 13.19 0.28 -14.31
C GLY A 95 12.16 0.59 -15.40
N ALA A 96 11.34 1.60 -15.19
CA ALA A 96 10.25 1.91 -16.10
C ALA A 96 10.73 2.51 -17.44
N SER A 97 10.31 1.88 -18.55
CA SER A 97 9.95 2.60 -19.79
C SER A 97 8.42 2.76 -19.82
N GLY A 98 7.94 4.00 -19.81
CA GLY A 98 6.51 4.32 -19.88
C GLY A 98 5.71 4.28 -18.55
N ASN A 99 4.38 4.43 -18.66
CA ASN A 99 3.45 4.61 -17.54
C ASN A 99 2.64 3.35 -17.19
N GLN A 100 2.87 2.23 -17.87
CA GLN A 100 2.05 1.01 -17.71
C GLN A 100 2.08 0.48 -16.28
N TRP A 101 3.23 0.53 -15.62
CA TRP A 101 3.39 0.09 -14.23
C TRP A 101 2.51 0.89 -13.25
N VAL A 102 2.30 2.19 -13.50
CA VAL A 102 1.40 3.04 -12.69
C VAL A 102 -0.06 2.63 -12.93
N ILE A 103 -0.42 2.35 -14.19
CA ILE A 103 -1.78 1.93 -14.54
C ILE A 103 -2.14 0.62 -13.84
N ASP A 104 -1.21 -0.34 -13.81
CA ASP A 104 -1.48 -1.63 -13.19
C ASP A 104 -1.48 -1.55 -11.66
N ALA A 105 -0.57 -0.76 -11.07
CA ALA A 105 -0.57 -0.43 -9.65
C ALA A 105 -1.87 0.24 -9.20
N GLU A 106 -2.37 1.20 -9.99
CA GLU A 106 -3.64 1.87 -9.69
C GLU A 106 -4.82 0.89 -9.71
N LYS A 107 -4.83 -0.09 -10.63
CA LYS A 107 -5.88 -1.13 -10.65
C LYS A 107 -5.85 -2.00 -9.39
N GLN A 108 -4.65 -2.39 -8.92
CA GLN A 108 -4.47 -3.17 -7.70
C GLN A 108 -5.01 -2.42 -6.47
N LEU A 109 -4.66 -1.14 -6.35
CA LEU A 109 -5.18 -0.26 -5.28
C LEU A 109 -6.71 -0.15 -5.36
N ARG A 110 -7.27 0.25 -6.51
CA ARG A 110 -8.73 0.43 -6.68
C ARG A 110 -9.51 -0.83 -6.33
N GLU A 111 -9.03 -1.98 -6.77
CA GLU A 111 -9.71 -3.25 -6.52
C GLU A 111 -9.68 -3.61 -5.03
N THR A 112 -8.52 -3.46 -4.36
CA THR A 112 -8.40 -3.67 -2.91
C THR A 112 -9.31 -2.73 -2.13
N LEU A 113 -9.31 -1.44 -2.48
CA LEU A 113 -10.16 -0.42 -1.85
C LEU A 113 -11.64 -0.75 -1.98
N ALA A 114 -12.08 -1.25 -3.13
CA ALA A 114 -13.48 -1.63 -3.34
C ALA A 114 -13.95 -2.79 -2.45
N PHE A 115 -13.03 -3.67 -1.99
CA PHE A 115 -13.34 -4.66 -0.96
C PHE A 115 -13.27 -4.04 0.44
N PHE A 116 -12.23 -3.27 0.74
CA PHE A 116 -12.05 -2.64 2.04
C PHE A 116 -13.23 -1.75 2.44
N GLU A 117 -13.73 -0.89 1.55
CA GLU A 117 -14.85 0.02 1.83
C GLU A 117 -16.19 -0.68 2.11
N LYS A 118 -16.28 -2.01 1.91
CA LYS A 118 -17.45 -2.80 2.30
C LYS A 118 -17.39 -3.26 3.76
N GLU A 119 -16.20 -3.23 4.37
CA GLU A 119 -15.98 -3.67 5.74
C GLU A 119 -16.23 -2.52 6.73
N ASP A 120 -16.78 -2.82 7.90
CA ASP A 120 -17.14 -1.79 8.90
C ASP A 120 -15.92 -1.02 9.42
N ILE A 121 -14.75 -1.66 9.45
CA ILE A 121 -13.50 -1.01 9.86
C ILE A 121 -13.12 0.17 8.94
N ALA A 122 -13.56 0.18 7.67
CA ALA A 122 -13.28 1.31 6.78
C ALA A 122 -13.89 2.63 7.28
N LYS A 123 -14.90 2.56 8.14
CA LYS A 123 -15.58 3.72 8.74
C LYS A 123 -14.78 4.34 9.90
N THR A 124 -13.79 3.63 10.46
CA THR A 124 -12.99 4.14 11.59
C THR A 124 -11.84 5.04 11.14
N PHE A 125 -11.55 5.09 9.83
CA PHE A 125 -10.45 5.89 9.29
C PHE A 125 -10.98 7.15 8.58
N HIS A 126 -10.56 8.32 9.05
CA HIS A 126 -10.92 9.61 8.46
C HIS A 126 -9.91 10.10 7.44
N HIS A 127 -8.65 9.67 7.57
CA HIS A 127 -7.58 10.04 6.66
C HIS A 127 -7.22 8.85 5.78
N LYS A 128 -7.58 8.95 4.50
CA LYS A 128 -7.48 7.86 3.52
C LYS A 128 -6.46 8.21 2.44
N LYS A 129 -5.33 7.49 2.41
CA LYS A 129 -4.22 7.70 1.48
C LYS A 129 -3.91 6.43 0.68
N ALA A 130 -3.34 6.59 -0.50
CA ALA A 130 -2.81 5.50 -1.32
C ALA A 130 -1.46 5.89 -1.91
N TYR A 131 -0.51 4.95 -1.92
CA TYR A 131 0.84 5.17 -2.42
C TYR A 131 1.20 4.12 -3.46
N ILE A 132 1.73 4.59 -4.58
CA ILE A 132 2.46 3.77 -5.54
C ILE A 132 3.94 4.10 -5.36
N SER A 133 4.67 3.21 -4.70
CA SER A 133 6.08 3.39 -4.35
C SER A 133 6.96 2.58 -5.28
N ASN A 134 7.84 3.24 -6.02
CA ASN A 134 8.83 2.57 -6.85
C ASN A 134 10.25 2.97 -6.45
N ARG A 135 11.05 2.02 -5.98
CA ARG A 135 12.43 2.26 -5.56
C ARG A 135 13.30 2.82 -6.68
N MET A 136 13.10 2.35 -7.91
CA MET A 136 13.87 2.78 -9.08
C MET A 136 13.39 4.12 -9.66
N HIS A 137 12.20 4.58 -9.27
CA HIS A 137 11.62 5.88 -9.67
C HIS A 137 11.11 6.62 -8.42
N PRO A 138 12.02 7.09 -7.53
CA PRO A 138 11.64 7.53 -6.18
C PRO A 138 10.89 8.87 -6.15
N LYS A 139 11.02 9.69 -7.20
CA LYS A 139 10.49 11.06 -7.24
C LYS A 139 9.20 11.15 -8.05
N PHE A 140 8.31 12.00 -7.56
CA PHE A 140 7.08 12.40 -8.24
C PHE A 140 7.35 12.99 -9.63
N LYS A 141 6.51 12.62 -10.61
CA LYS A 141 6.46 13.25 -11.93
C LYS A 141 5.18 14.09 -12.05
N VAL A 142 5.34 15.39 -12.28
CA VAL A 142 4.25 16.39 -12.42
C VAL A 142 3.17 15.98 -13.43
N SER A 143 3.51 15.17 -14.44
CA SER A 143 2.55 14.64 -15.42
C SER A 143 1.46 13.73 -14.85
N GLN A 144 1.55 13.33 -13.58
CA GLN A 144 0.57 12.44 -12.93
C GLN A 144 -0.52 13.17 -12.14
N THR A 145 -0.51 14.52 -12.07
CA THR A 145 -1.51 15.28 -11.29
C THR A 145 -2.95 14.96 -11.70
N ARG A 146 -3.25 14.87 -13.00
CA ARG A 146 -4.59 14.51 -13.49
C ARG A 146 -5.03 13.12 -13.01
N ARG A 147 -4.11 12.16 -12.97
CA ARG A 147 -4.37 10.80 -12.46
C ARG A 147 -4.70 10.82 -10.97
N MET A 148 -3.94 11.57 -10.18
CA MET A 148 -4.15 11.68 -8.73
C MET A 148 -5.50 12.33 -8.40
N ASN A 149 -5.84 13.41 -9.11
CA ASN A 149 -7.14 14.07 -8.93
C ASN A 149 -8.29 13.11 -9.29
N HIS A 150 -8.18 12.43 -10.42
CA HIS A 150 -9.18 11.44 -10.81
C HIS A 150 -9.29 10.28 -9.81
N PHE A 151 -8.17 9.80 -9.25
CA PHE A 151 -8.17 8.79 -8.20
C PHE A 151 -8.90 9.26 -6.95
N PHE A 152 -8.64 10.48 -6.49
CA PHE A 152 -9.34 11.08 -5.35
C PHE A 152 -10.83 11.23 -5.62
N GLU A 153 -11.24 11.79 -6.76
CA GLU A 153 -12.64 11.97 -7.13
C GLU A 153 -13.44 10.66 -7.14
N THR A 154 -12.80 9.56 -7.53
CA THR A 154 -13.47 8.26 -7.71
C THR A 154 -13.38 7.33 -6.51
N THR A 155 -12.45 7.56 -5.58
CA THR A 155 -12.23 6.66 -4.43
C THR A 155 -12.33 7.36 -3.08
N GLY A 156 -12.16 8.68 -3.02
CA GLY A 156 -11.97 9.44 -1.78
C GLY A 156 -10.57 9.35 -1.18
N TYR A 157 -9.64 8.62 -1.80
CA TYR A 157 -8.28 8.42 -1.31
C TYR A 157 -7.29 9.39 -1.97
N ILE A 158 -6.40 9.99 -1.18
CA ILE A 158 -5.31 10.82 -1.70
C ILE A 158 -4.22 9.90 -2.26
N LEU A 159 -4.08 9.88 -3.59
CA LEU A 159 -3.00 9.15 -4.25
C LEU A 159 -1.68 9.94 -4.22
N ARG A 160 -0.57 9.24 -3.97
CA ARG A 160 0.81 9.71 -4.12
C ARG A 160 1.63 8.69 -4.90
N ILE A 161 2.53 9.17 -5.75
CA ILE A 161 3.42 8.33 -6.57
C ILE A 161 4.85 8.76 -6.26
N GLU A 162 5.39 8.19 -5.21
CA GLU A 162 6.70 8.49 -4.63
C GLU A 162 7.06 7.36 -3.68
N ASN A 163 8.35 7.18 -3.38
CA ASN A 163 8.80 6.10 -2.51
C ASN A 163 8.93 6.52 -1.03
N ARG A 164 8.60 7.75 -0.67
CA ARG A 164 8.62 8.24 0.72
C ARG A 164 7.20 8.47 1.22
N ILE A 165 6.84 7.76 2.28
CA ILE A 165 5.52 7.84 2.91
C ILE A 165 5.69 8.62 4.21
N TYR A 166 5.11 9.81 4.27
CA TYR A 166 5.12 10.63 5.50
C TYR A 166 3.84 10.35 6.28
N LEU A 167 4.01 9.96 7.54
CA LEU A 167 2.91 9.72 8.47
C LEU A 167 2.50 11.02 9.15
#